data_AF-A0A9W6TYC9-F1
#
_entry.id   AF-A0A9W6TYC9-F1
#
_cell.length_a   1.000
_cell.length_b   1.000
_cell.length_c   1.000
_cell.angle_alpha   90.00
_cell.angle_beta   90.00
_cell.angle_gamma   90.00
#
_symmetry.space_group_name_H-M   'P 1'
#
loop_
_entity.id
_entity.type
_entity.pdbx_description
1 polymer ?
#
loop_
_entity_poly.entity_id
_entity_poly.type
_entity_poly.pdbx_seq_one_letter_code
_entity_poly.pdbx_strand_id
1 'polypeptide(L)'
;MWTDTDYHGERLTGQWEDGVPVGPFRSFEHGSGYSFVNIRIGFCHNRGEKGSTEIFFFPKHSENGLNWGVASVECSVSGGFFKYLPTVTHLTPSYEDGSPQSAAECLPALRTPVDGVVFNHKGEEAVLRGQRSMDPTSFTEYIVEEAIPRFDIESNCDSDKEALILLPGYNCPVDGAVKRLAQLLALGDFPSFLHPFVFSWPSGGVLAYFQGECSLGFRCYRFTTHLHWVCLNEARAVGCESKRTAEDFILFLNSLADAGYTKINIIGHSMGARVFFTCLQEGLLDDIFEVESD
;
A
#
# COMPACT_ATOMS: atom_id res chain seq x y z
N MET A 1 -13.06 -10.95 -17.46
CA MET A 1 -14.04 -9.90 -17.11
C MET A 1 -15.35 -10.59 -16.78
N TRP A 2 -15.98 -10.24 -15.66
CA TRP A 2 -17.30 -10.72 -15.25
C TRP A 2 -18.29 -9.54 -15.27
N THR A 3 -19.54 -9.78 -15.64
CA THR A 3 -20.55 -8.73 -15.77
C THR A 3 -21.91 -9.28 -15.41
N ASP A 4 -22.57 -8.61 -14.47
CA ASP A 4 -23.96 -8.81 -14.13
C ASP A 4 -24.84 -7.85 -14.94
N THR A 5 -26.00 -8.35 -15.38
CA THR A 5 -26.99 -7.61 -16.19
C THR A 5 -28.02 -6.87 -15.34
N ASP A 6 -28.06 -7.11 -14.02
CA ASP A 6 -28.99 -6.43 -13.12
C ASP A 6 -28.70 -4.93 -12.97
N TYR A 7 -29.71 -4.15 -12.59
CA TYR A 7 -29.55 -2.70 -12.38
C TYR A 7 -28.52 -2.37 -11.28
N HIS A 8 -28.48 -3.20 -10.24
CA HIS A 8 -27.45 -3.19 -9.19
C HIS A 8 -26.33 -4.20 -9.45
N GLY A 9 -26.26 -4.71 -10.67
CA GLY A 9 -25.23 -5.63 -11.11
C GLY A 9 -23.88 -4.93 -11.24
N GLU A 10 -22.83 -5.66 -10.92
CA GLU A 10 -21.46 -5.18 -11.02
C GLU A 10 -20.75 -5.69 -12.28
N ARG A 11 -19.76 -4.90 -12.70
CA ARG A 11 -18.80 -5.25 -13.75
C ARG A 11 -17.43 -5.34 -13.11
N LEU A 12 -16.88 -6.56 -13.02
CA LEU A 12 -15.61 -6.82 -12.37
C LEU A 12 -14.55 -7.27 -13.40
N THR A 13 -13.43 -6.55 -13.42
CA THR A 13 -12.25 -6.89 -14.20
C THR A 13 -11.11 -7.21 -13.24
N GLY A 14 -10.46 -8.37 -13.37
CA GLY A 14 -9.39 -8.80 -12.49
C GLY A 14 -9.19 -10.30 -12.48
N GLN A 15 -8.46 -10.79 -11.48
CA GLN A 15 -8.22 -12.20 -11.23
C GLN A 15 -9.32 -12.84 -10.38
N TRP A 16 -9.51 -14.14 -10.58
CA TRP A 16 -10.46 -14.97 -9.85
C TRP A 16 -9.76 -16.24 -9.38
N GLU A 17 -9.99 -16.62 -8.14
CA GLU A 17 -9.52 -17.87 -7.55
C GLU A 17 -10.71 -18.52 -6.84
N ASP A 18 -11.02 -19.77 -7.19
CA ASP A 18 -12.15 -20.52 -6.64
C ASP A 18 -13.51 -19.79 -6.70
N GLY A 19 -13.71 -18.96 -7.73
CA GLY A 19 -14.94 -18.17 -7.91
C GLY A 19 -15.02 -16.91 -7.06
N VAL A 20 -13.94 -16.53 -6.37
CA VAL A 20 -13.82 -15.29 -5.59
C VAL A 20 -12.85 -14.34 -6.30
N PRO A 21 -13.16 -13.03 -6.43
CA PRO A 21 -12.23 -12.09 -7.02
C PRO A 21 -11.03 -11.88 -6.10
N VAL A 22 -9.82 -12.04 -6.63
CA VAL A 22 -8.56 -11.81 -5.91
C VAL A 22 -7.87 -10.59 -6.50
N GLY A 23 -7.44 -9.66 -5.64
CA GLY A 23 -6.75 -8.45 -6.06
C GLY A 23 -5.51 -8.78 -6.89
N PRO A 24 -5.07 -7.93 -7.85
CA PRO A 24 -5.69 -6.67 -8.21
C PRO A 24 -6.92 -6.84 -9.10
N PHE A 25 -7.94 -6.03 -8.82
CA PHE A 25 -9.17 -5.98 -9.62
C PHE A 25 -9.82 -4.60 -9.52
N ARG A 26 -10.76 -4.34 -10.44
CA ARG A 26 -11.64 -3.18 -10.43
C ARG A 26 -13.08 -3.66 -10.59
N SER A 27 -13.96 -3.16 -9.72
CA SER A 27 -15.41 -3.39 -9.81
C SER A 27 -16.15 -2.05 -10.02
N PHE A 28 -17.22 -2.09 -10.80
CA PHE A 28 -18.09 -0.95 -11.09
C PHE A 28 -19.56 -1.40 -11.07
N GLU A 29 -20.39 -0.77 -10.24
CA GLU A 29 -21.83 -0.98 -10.20
C GLU A 29 -22.55 -0.02 -11.17
N HIS A 30 -23.42 -0.55 -12.03
CA HIS A 30 -24.08 0.22 -13.08
C HIS A 30 -25.05 1.29 -12.55
N GLY A 31 -25.93 0.93 -11.62
CA GLY A 31 -27.03 1.79 -11.19
C GLY A 31 -26.61 2.90 -10.21
N SER A 32 -25.77 2.57 -9.22
CA SER A 32 -25.34 3.49 -8.16
C SER A 32 -24.11 4.32 -8.52
N GLY A 33 -23.33 3.88 -9.52
CA GLY A 33 -22.02 4.45 -9.86
C GLY A 33 -20.91 4.16 -8.84
N TYR A 34 -21.13 3.18 -7.95
CA TYR A 34 -20.09 2.73 -7.03
C TYR A 34 -18.95 2.06 -7.79
N SER A 35 -17.72 2.46 -7.50
CA SER A 35 -16.53 1.81 -8.03
C SER A 35 -15.55 1.48 -6.93
N PHE A 36 -15.01 0.27 -7.04
CA PHE A 36 -14.07 -0.31 -6.10
C PHE A 36 -12.81 -0.72 -6.86
N VAL A 37 -11.68 -0.56 -6.20
CA VAL A 37 -10.37 -0.96 -6.73
C VAL A 37 -9.65 -1.73 -5.64
N ASN A 38 -9.05 -2.86 -6.00
CA ASN A 38 -8.21 -3.65 -5.12
C ASN A 38 -6.75 -3.55 -5.58
N ILE A 39 -5.86 -3.11 -4.68
CA ILE A 39 -4.45 -2.84 -4.94
C ILE A 39 -3.60 -3.69 -3.99
N ARG A 40 -2.52 -4.29 -4.51
CA ARG A 40 -1.52 -4.99 -3.68
C ARG A 40 -0.41 -4.03 -3.25
N ILE A 41 -0.03 -4.08 -1.97
CA ILE A 41 0.98 -3.22 -1.36
C ILE A 41 1.95 -4.09 -0.57
N GLY A 42 3.25 -3.93 -0.85
CA GLY A 42 4.30 -4.51 -0.04
C GLY A 42 4.47 -3.73 1.26
N PHE A 43 4.76 -4.41 2.35
CA PHE A 43 5.10 -3.73 3.60
C PHE A 43 6.29 -4.41 4.25
N CYS A 44 7.09 -3.59 4.92
CA CYS A 44 8.22 -4.01 5.75
C CYS A 44 8.11 -3.29 7.08
N HIS A 45 8.35 -4.00 8.19
CA HIS A 45 8.36 -3.37 9.51
C HIS A 45 9.41 -3.99 10.43
N ASN A 46 10.04 -3.14 11.23
CA ASN A 46 10.98 -3.52 12.29
C ASN A 46 10.35 -3.43 13.68
N ARG A 47 9.02 -3.45 13.76
CA ARG A 47 8.26 -3.24 14.98
C ARG A 47 7.96 -4.54 15.71
N GLY A 48 7.89 -4.47 17.04
CA GLY A 48 7.66 -5.61 17.91
C GLY A 48 6.19 -5.98 18.16
N GLU A 49 5.23 -5.23 17.59
CA GLU A 49 3.81 -5.61 17.66
C GLU A 49 3.56 -6.95 16.95
N LYS A 50 2.64 -7.76 17.51
CA LYS A 50 2.29 -9.08 16.96
C LYS A 50 1.23 -8.98 15.86
N GLY A 51 0.26 -8.08 16.03
CA GLY A 51 -0.78 -7.82 15.04
C GLY A 51 -0.49 -6.60 14.17
N SER A 52 -0.93 -6.64 12.91
CA SER A 52 -0.75 -5.54 11.94
C SER A 52 -1.59 -4.29 12.25
N THR A 53 -2.66 -4.45 13.03
CA THR A 53 -3.53 -3.37 13.54
C THR A 53 -3.12 -2.88 14.93
N GLU A 54 -2.25 -3.60 15.62
CA GLU A 54 -1.84 -3.29 16.98
C GLU A 54 -0.80 -2.17 17.01
N ILE A 55 -0.81 -1.41 18.09
CA ILE A 55 0.21 -0.39 18.37
C ILE A 55 0.54 -0.50 19.84
N PHE A 56 1.80 -0.78 20.16
CA PHE A 56 2.23 -0.75 21.55
C PHE A 56 2.24 0.68 22.07
N PHE A 57 1.83 0.83 23.33
CA PHE A 57 1.88 2.12 23.99
C PHE A 57 3.32 2.66 24.05
N PHE A 58 4.26 1.81 24.46
CA PHE A 58 5.69 2.08 24.33
C PHE A 58 6.24 1.40 23.08
N PRO A 59 6.91 2.14 22.18
CA PRO A 59 7.50 1.58 20.98
C PRO A 59 8.57 0.55 21.34
N LYS A 60 8.57 -0.58 20.63
CA LYS A 60 9.59 -1.63 20.77
C LYS A 60 9.93 -2.14 19.37
N HIS A 61 11.22 -2.38 19.11
CA HIS A 61 11.64 -3.09 17.91
C HIS A 61 11.30 -4.57 17.98
N SER A 62 11.17 -5.20 16.81
CA SER A 62 11.11 -6.65 16.69
C SER A 62 12.41 -7.28 17.18
N GLU A 63 12.33 -8.46 17.79
CA GLU A 63 13.51 -9.25 18.13
C GLU A 63 14.06 -9.99 16.91
N ASN A 64 13.21 -10.22 15.90
CA ASN A 64 13.55 -10.96 14.68
C ASN A 64 14.09 -10.07 13.54
N GLY A 65 14.22 -8.75 13.76
CA GLY A 65 14.68 -7.81 12.74
C GLY A 65 13.54 -7.32 11.83
N LEU A 66 13.82 -7.23 10.52
CA LEU A 66 12.85 -6.83 9.50
C LEU A 66 11.85 -7.94 9.21
N ASN A 67 10.58 -7.59 9.14
CA ASN A 67 9.50 -8.52 8.79
C ASN A 67 8.78 -7.97 7.57
N TRP A 68 8.64 -8.80 6.53
CA TRP A 68 8.03 -8.41 5.27
C TRP A 68 6.69 -9.07 5.06
N GLY A 69 5.88 -8.46 4.19
CA GLY A 69 4.63 -9.03 3.75
C GLY A 69 4.01 -8.27 2.60
N VAL A 70 2.94 -8.81 2.05
CA VAL A 70 2.14 -8.21 0.99
C VAL A 70 0.69 -8.24 1.42
N ALA A 71 0.02 -7.10 1.27
CA ALA A 71 -1.37 -6.92 1.61
C ALA A 71 -2.16 -6.48 0.38
N SER A 72 -3.33 -7.07 0.18
CA SER A 72 -4.34 -6.63 -0.77
C SER A 72 -5.28 -5.65 -0.07
N VAL A 73 -5.54 -4.50 -0.67
CA VAL A 73 -6.38 -3.46 -0.10
C VAL A 73 -7.48 -3.10 -1.06
N GLU A 74 -8.72 -3.21 -0.62
CA GLU A 74 -9.88 -2.78 -1.39
C GLU A 74 -10.29 -1.37 -0.95
N CYS A 75 -10.49 -0.49 -1.93
CA CYS A 75 -10.76 0.93 -1.78
C CYS A 75 -12.01 1.34 -2.55
N SER A 76 -12.81 2.24 -1.97
CA SER A 76 -13.86 2.97 -2.71
C SER A 76 -13.23 4.11 -3.51
N VAL A 77 -13.56 4.21 -4.80
CA VAL A 77 -13.01 5.22 -5.71
C VAL A 77 -14.08 6.20 -6.19
N SER A 78 -15.30 5.73 -6.46
CA SER A 78 -16.41 6.59 -6.89
C SER A 78 -17.73 6.25 -6.21
N GLY A 79 -18.64 7.23 -6.19
CA GLY A 79 -19.94 7.14 -5.56
C GLY A 79 -19.87 7.28 -4.05
N GLY A 80 -20.38 6.31 -3.30
CA GLY A 80 -20.41 6.33 -1.83
C GLY A 80 -19.11 5.81 -1.22
N PHE A 81 -18.58 6.52 -0.22
CA PHE A 81 -17.46 6.02 0.60
C PHE A 81 -18.00 5.18 1.76
N PHE A 82 -17.72 3.89 1.73
CA PHE A 82 -18.22 2.95 2.74
C PHE A 82 -17.34 2.99 3.99
N LYS A 83 -17.97 2.97 5.17
CA LYS A 83 -17.25 3.02 6.47
C LYS A 83 -16.28 1.85 6.69
N TYR A 84 -16.55 0.70 6.07
CA TYR A 84 -15.70 -0.49 6.19
C TYR A 84 -14.54 -0.51 5.17
N LEU A 85 -14.52 0.41 4.20
CA LEU A 85 -13.43 0.59 3.25
C LEU A 85 -12.59 1.84 3.61
N PRO A 86 -11.26 1.80 3.46
CA PRO A 86 -10.47 0.71 2.90
C PRO A 86 -10.35 -0.52 3.83
N THR A 87 -10.43 -1.72 3.25
CA THR A 87 -10.23 -2.99 3.97
C THR A 87 -8.95 -3.68 3.52
N VAL A 88 -8.25 -4.34 4.45
CA VAL A 88 -6.94 -4.96 4.23
C VAL A 88 -7.08 -6.47 4.39
N THR A 89 -6.54 -7.21 3.42
CA THR A 89 -6.37 -8.66 3.47
C THR A 89 -4.88 -8.96 3.30
N HIS A 90 -4.27 -9.61 4.28
CA HIS A 90 -2.86 -10.00 4.22
C HIS A 90 -2.72 -11.24 3.33
N LEU A 91 -2.02 -11.11 2.21
CA LEU A 91 -1.73 -12.23 1.31
C LEU A 91 -0.55 -13.06 1.82
N THR A 92 0.47 -12.37 2.33
CA THR A 92 1.62 -12.98 3.01
C THR A 92 1.83 -12.25 4.34
N PRO A 93 1.21 -12.71 5.43
CA PRO A 93 1.38 -12.09 6.75
C PRO A 93 2.83 -12.22 7.22
N SER A 94 3.33 -11.19 7.90
CA SER A 94 4.73 -11.13 8.34
C SER A 94 5.06 -12.04 9.54
N TYR A 95 4.04 -12.54 10.25
CA TYR A 95 4.15 -13.31 11.48
C TYR A 95 3.99 -14.83 11.31
N GLU A 96 3.79 -15.31 10.08
CA GLU A 96 3.66 -16.74 9.79
C GLU A 96 4.97 -17.36 9.32
N ASP A 97 5.15 -18.65 9.58
CA ASP A 97 6.29 -19.43 9.10
C ASP A 97 6.22 -19.52 7.56
N GLY A 98 7.21 -18.94 6.87
CA GLY A 98 7.21 -18.81 5.41
C GLY A 98 6.89 -17.41 4.90
N SER A 99 6.82 -16.41 5.79
CA SER A 99 6.73 -15.01 5.39
C SER A 99 7.96 -14.58 4.55
N PRO A 100 7.75 -13.68 3.56
CA PRO A 100 8.86 -13.16 2.77
C PRO A 100 9.94 -12.54 3.66
N GLN A 101 11.20 -12.68 3.26
CA GLN A 101 12.35 -12.11 3.97
C GLN A 101 13.01 -10.95 3.21
N SER A 102 12.57 -10.70 1.97
CA SER A 102 13.14 -9.67 1.10
C SER A 102 12.10 -9.09 0.15
N ALA A 103 12.39 -7.93 -0.42
CA ALA A 103 11.56 -7.33 -1.46
C ALA A 103 11.42 -8.26 -2.69
N ALA A 104 12.48 -8.99 -3.05
CA ALA A 104 12.47 -9.94 -4.16
C ALA A 104 11.47 -11.08 -3.94
N GLU A 105 11.37 -11.60 -2.71
CA GLU A 105 10.38 -12.62 -2.34
C GLU A 105 8.95 -12.08 -2.27
N CYS A 106 8.78 -10.77 -2.02
CA CYS A 106 7.47 -10.12 -2.12
C CYS A 106 7.00 -9.98 -3.58
N LEU A 107 7.89 -9.90 -4.56
CA LEU A 107 7.52 -9.60 -5.97
C LEU A 107 6.45 -10.52 -6.56
N PRO A 108 6.50 -11.86 -6.42
CA PRO A 108 5.49 -12.76 -6.98
C PRO A 108 4.10 -12.55 -6.37
N ALA A 109 4.03 -12.15 -5.10
CA ALA A 109 2.78 -11.81 -4.43
C ALA A 109 2.35 -10.37 -4.69
N LEU A 110 3.29 -9.44 -4.90
CA LEU A 110 3.00 -8.04 -5.17
C LEU A 110 2.50 -7.80 -6.59
N ARG A 111 3.06 -8.53 -7.56
CA ARG A 111 2.79 -8.36 -8.98
C ARG A 111 1.94 -9.48 -9.52
N THR A 112 1.00 -9.11 -10.39
CA THR A 112 0.20 -10.06 -11.13
C THR A 112 0.14 -9.67 -12.61
N PRO A 113 -0.14 -10.63 -13.51
CA PRO A 113 -0.39 -10.32 -14.92
C PRO A 113 -1.52 -9.30 -15.15
N VAL A 114 -2.38 -9.03 -14.15
CA VAL A 114 -3.53 -8.13 -14.27
C VAL A 114 -3.32 -6.76 -13.60
N ASP A 115 -2.10 -6.41 -13.18
CA ASP A 115 -1.84 -5.11 -12.54
C ASP A 115 -2.24 -3.92 -13.43
N GLY A 116 -2.22 -4.09 -14.75
CA GLY A 116 -2.69 -3.09 -15.72
C GLY A 116 -4.18 -2.73 -15.58
N VAL A 117 -5.00 -3.59 -14.97
CA VAL A 117 -6.44 -3.33 -14.75
C VAL A 117 -6.66 -2.19 -13.76
N VAL A 118 -5.73 -2.01 -12.81
CA VAL A 118 -5.79 -0.98 -11.78
C VAL A 118 -5.11 0.31 -12.25
N PHE A 119 -3.96 0.19 -12.91
CA PHE A 119 -3.07 1.32 -13.19
C PHE A 119 -3.16 1.88 -14.62
N ASN A 120 -3.96 1.31 -15.52
CA ASN A 120 -3.97 1.70 -16.93
C ASN A 120 -5.36 2.13 -17.44
N HIS A 121 -5.87 3.25 -16.92
CA HIS A 121 -7.21 3.78 -17.25
C HIS A 121 -7.35 4.25 -18.71
N LYS A 122 -6.27 4.75 -19.32
CA LYS A 122 -6.31 5.45 -20.63
C LYS A 122 -6.39 4.51 -21.83
N GLY A 123 -5.88 3.28 -21.71
CA GLY A 123 -5.99 2.27 -22.77
C GLY A 123 -7.44 1.82 -22.99
N GLU A 124 -8.17 1.56 -21.90
CA GLU A 124 -9.59 1.17 -21.98
C GLU A 124 -10.50 2.33 -22.39
N GLU A 125 -10.26 3.57 -21.92
CA GLU A 125 -11.05 4.73 -22.37
C GLU A 125 -10.88 5.05 -23.87
N ALA A 126 -9.69 4.85 -24.43
CA ALA A 126 -9.45 5.03 -25.86
C ALA A 126 -10.22 4.00 -26.71
N VAL A 127 -10.29 2.75 -26.24
CA VAL A 127 -11.10 1.69 -26.86
C VAL A 127 -12.59 2.00 -26.75
N LEU A 128 -13.05 2.53 -25.60
CA LEU A 128 -14.45 2.92 -25.37
C LEU A 128 -14.86 4.16 -26.18
N ARG A 129 -13.97 5.13 -26.41
CA ARG A 129 -14.24 6.31 -27.26
C ARG A 129 -14.15 6.00 -28.76
N GLY A 130 -13.47 4.92 -29.16
CA GLY A 130 -13.37 4.47 -30.55
C GLY A 130 -14.63 3.74 -31.08
N GLN A 131 -15.53 3.29 -30.21
CA GLN A 131 -16.78 2.64 -30.59
C GLN A 131 -17.95 3.63 -30.70
N ARG A 132 -17.93 4.51 -31.70
CA ARG A 132 -19.14 5.17 -32.20
C ARG A 132 -19.12 5.34 -33.71
N SER A 133 -19.67 4.34 -34.39
CA SER A 133 -20.61 4.49 -35.52
C SER A 133 -20.80 3.13 -36.17
N MET A 134 -21.83 2.36 -35.78
CA MET A 134 -22.48 1.42 -36.70
C MET A 134 -23.96 1.22 -36.38
N ASP A 135 -24.71 1.09 -37.46
CA ASP A 135 -26.16 1.12 -37.64
C ASP A 135 -26.96 0.13 -36.76
N PRO A 136 -28.19 0.47 -36.36
CA PRO A 136 -29.02 -0.33 -35.46
C PRO A 136 -29.84 -1.42 -36.18
N THR A 137 -29.25 -2.17 -37.11
CA THR A 137 -29.91 -3.31 -37.77
C THR A 137 -28.95 -4.45 -38.10
N SER A 138 -28.66 -5.30 -37.12
CA SER A 138 -28.51 -6.76 -37.35
C SER A 138 -28.34 -7.47 -36.01
N PHE A 139 -29.40 -8.18 -35.61
CA PHE A 139 -29.36 -9.15 -34.53
C PHE A 139 -29.02 -10.51 -35.13
N THR A 140 -28.19 -11.28 -34.41
CA THR A 140 -27.99 -12.75 -34.48
C THR A 140 -26.90 -13.28 -35.43
N GLU A 141 -25.78 -13.77 -34.87
CA GLU A 141 -25.43 -15.21 -34.81
C GLU A 141 -24.08 -15.48 -34.10
N TYR A 142 -24.16 -16.28 -33.04
CA TYR A 142 -23.23 -17.22 -32.36
C TYR A 142 -21.70 -17.02 -32.23
N ILE A 143 -21.30 -16.87 -30.95
CA ILE A 143 -20.18 -17.46 -30.17
C ILE A 143 -19.10 -18.26 -30.92
N VAL A 144 -17.85 -17.79 -30.85
CA VAL A 144 -16.63 -18.61 -30.69
C VAL A 144 -15.71 -17.94 -29.66
N GLU A 145 -15.21 -18.76 -28.73
CA GLU A 145 -14.17 -18.50 -27.74
C GLU A 145 -12.87 -17.99 -28.37
N GLU A 146 -12.66 -16.68 -28.42
CA GLU A 146 -11.32 -16.07 -28.65
C GLU A 146 -11.08 -14.82 -27.77
N ALA A 147 -11.87 -14.60 -26.73
CA ALA A 147 -11.86 -13.37 -25.92
C ALA A 147 -11.05 -13.48 -24.60
N ILE A 148 -10.08 -14.40 -24.52
CA ILE A 148 -8.95 -14.17 -23.61
C ILE A 148 -7.99 -13.31 -24.44
N PRO A 149 -7.84 -12.00 -24.17
CA PRO A 149 -6.69 -11.30 -24.69
C PRO A 149 -5.48 -12.06 -24.16
N ARG A 150 -4.80 -12.78 -25.05
CA ARG A 150 -3.44 -13.21 -24.80
C ARG A 150 -2.68 -11.90 -24.69
N PHE A 151 -2.41 -11.47 -23.46
CA PHE A 151 -1.35 -10.53 -23.25
C PHE A 151 -0.12 -11.19 -23.87
N ASP A 152 0.40 -10.58 -24.93
CA ASP A 152 1.74 -10.88 -25.40
C ASP A 152 2.67 -10.59 -24.23
N ILE A 153 2.91 -11.62 -23.44
CA ILE A 153 4.02 -11.64 -22.49
C ILE A 153 5.24 -11.85 -23.38
N GLU A 154 5.69 -10.77 -24.01
CA GLU A 154 7.11 -10.61 -24.26
C GLU A 154 7.75 -10.35 -22.90
N SER A 155 8.05 -11.46 -22.23
CA SER A 155 8.98 -11.56 -21.13
C SER A 155 10.39 -11.19 -21.64
N ASN A 156 10.68 -9.89 -21.72
CA ASN A 156 11.99 -9.29 -21.53
C ASN A 156 11.95 -7.82 -21.96
N CYS A 157 11.73 -6.93 -21.01
CA CYS A 157 12.40 -5.64 -21.02
C CYS A 157 12.78 -5.32 -19.58
N ASP A 158 14.05 -4.95 -19.37
CA ASP A 158 14.51 -4.20 -18.21
C ASP A 158 13.71 -2.88 -18.14
N SER A 159 12.43 -2.94 -17.79
CA SER A 159 11.67 -1.76 -17.44
C SER A 159 12.20 -1.34 -16.08
N ASP A 160 12.76 -0.12 -16.00
CA ASP A 160 13.17 0.51 -14.75
C ASP A 160 12.09 0.33 -13.68
N LYS A 161 12.31 -0.60 -12.75
CA LYS A 161 11.35 -0.86 -11.68
C LYS A 161 11.42 0.33 -10.74
N GLU A 162 10.29 1.00 -10.55
CA GLU A 162 10.19 2.17 -9.68
C GLU A 162 9.49 1.79 -8.37
N ALA A 163 10.14 1.98 -7.23
CA ALA A 163 9.55 1.76 -5.92
C ALA A 163 8.99 3.07 -5.36
N LEU A 164 7.78 3.02 -4.78
CA LEU A 164 7.19 4.11 -4.01
C LEU A 164 7.07 3.70 -2.54
N ILE A 165 7.84 4.33 -1.67
CA ILE A 165 7.92 3.99 -0.25
C ILE A 165 7.15 5.02 0.58
N LEU A 166 6.18 4.57 1.39
CA LEU A 166 5.55 5.40 2.41
C LEU A 166 6.21 5.18 3.78
N LEU A 167 6.67 6.27 4.40
CA LEU A 167 7.08 6.34 5.80
C LEU A 167 5.95 6.94 6.64
N PRO A 168 5.19 6.14 7.40
CA PRO A 168 4.04 6.61 8.16
C PRO A 168 4.47 7.47 9.35
N GLY A 169 3.53 8.27 9.87
CA GLY A 169 3.76 9.13 11.04
C GLY A 169 3.59 8.40 12.38
N TYR A 170 3.65 9.20 13.44
CA TYR A 170 3.35 8.76 14.81
C TYR A 170 1.93 8.16 14.93
N ASN A 171 1.77 7.18 15.83
CA ASN A 171 0.48 6.53 16.10
C ASN A 171 -0.20 5.95 14.85
N CYS A 172 0.55 5.22 14.03
CA CYS A 172 0.05 4.60 12.81
C CYS A 172 0.34 3.09 12.83
N PRO A 173 -0.68 2.22 12.82
CA PRO A 173 -0.45 0.78 12.65
C PRO A 173 -0.06 0.48 11.20
N VAL A 174 0.46 -0.72 10.93
CA VAL A 174 0.86 -1.16 9.58
C VAL A 174 -0.34 -1.09 8.63
N ASP A 175 -1.47 -1.67 9.03
CA ASP A 175 -2.72 -1.61 8.27
C ASP A 175 -3.17 -0.17 8.00
N GLY A 176 -3.02 0.72 8.97
CA GLY A 176 -3.38 2.13 8.81
C GLY A 176 -2.54 2.84 7.74
N ALA A 177 -1.25 2.49 7.64
CA ALA A 177 -0.35 3.04 6.62
C ALA A 177 -0.66 2.46 5.24
N VAL A 178 -0.84 1.14 5.15
CA VAL A 178 -1.20 0.41 3.93
C VAL A 178 -2.53 0.91 3.35
N LYS A 179 -3.57 1.11 4.19
CA LYS A 179 -4.85 1.69 3.76
C LYS A 179 -4.73 3.09 3.16
N ARG A 180 -3.90 3.95 3.77
CA ARG A 180 -3.70 5.32 3.29
C ARG A 180 -2.97 5.35 1.94
N LEU A 181 -1.94 4.50 1.79
CA LEU A 181 -1.22 4.38 0.53
C LEU A 181 -2.12 3.81 -0.56
N ALA A 182 -2.89 2.76 -0.27
CA ALA A 182 -3.85 2.18 -1.22
C ALA A 182 -4.89 3.20 -1.69
N GLN A 183 -5.47 3.96 -0.77
CA GLN A 183 -6.46 4.97 -1.14
C GLN A 183 -5.85 6.08 -2.00
N LEU A 184 -4.61 6.49 -1.72
CA LEU A 184 -3.87 7.45 -2.54
C LEU A 184 -3.67 6.91 -3.97
N LEU A 185 -3.23 5.65 -4.09
CA LEU A 185 -3.01 5.00 -5.38
C LEU A 185 -4.31 4.76 -6.15
N ALA A 186 -5.38 4.39 -5.46
CA ALA A 186 -6.69 4.12 -6.05
C ALA A 186 -7.36 5.40 -6.60
N LEU A 187 -7.08 6.55 -6.00
CA LEU A 187 -7.56 7.85 -6.47
C LEU A 187 -6.61 8.54 -7.47
N GLY A 188 -5.36 8.06 -7.56
CA GLY A 188 -4.35 8.60 -8.47
C GLY A 188 -4.26 7.81 -9.78
N ASP A 189 -3.68 8.45 -10.80
CA ASP A 189 -3.36 7.83 -12.10
C ASP A 189 -1.88 7.43 -12.10
N PHE A 190 -1.51 6.43 -11.28
CA PHE A 190 -0.13 5.97 -11.16
C PHE A 190 0.22 4.95 -12.24
N PRO A 191 1.46 4.96 -12.77
CA PRO A 191 1.86 4.03 -13.81
C PRO A 191 1.97 2.60 -13.28
N SER A 192 1.73 1.62 -14.16
CA SER A 192 1.75 0.20 -13.81
C SER A 192 3.14 -0.36 -13.47
N PHE A 193 4.23 0.34 -13.76
CA PHE A 193 5.59 -0.07 -13.37
C PHE A 193 5.99 0.38 -11.96
N LEU A 194 5.17 1.23 -11.30
CA LEU A 194 5.42 1.71 -9.95
C LEU A 194 4.92 0.69 -8.91
N HIS A 195 5.80 0.32 -7.98
CA HIS A 195 5.53 -0.71 -6.98
C HIS A 195 5.44 -0.07 -5.59
N PRO A 196 4.28 -0.16 -4.93
CA PRO A 196 4.06 0.51 -3.65
C PRO A 196 4.55 -0.32 -2.47
N PHE A 197 5.36 0.31 -1.61
CA PHE A 197 5.85 -0.23 -0.36
C PHE A 197 5.52 0.68 0.83
N VAL A 198 5.34 0.07 2.00
CA VAL A 198 5.24 0.78 3.28
C VAL A 198 6.37 0.31 4.19
N PHE A 199 7.18 1.24 4.70
CA PHE A 199 8.15 0.93 5.76
C PHE A 199 7.61 1.44 7.10
N SER A 200 7.14 0.53 7.95
CA SER A 200 6.56 0.87 9.26
C SER A 200 7.61 0.75 10.37
N TRP A 201 7.88 1.87 11.04
CA TRP A 201 8.80 1.96 12.17
C TRP A 201 8.06 1.98 13.51
N PRO A 202 8.72 1.75 14.65
CA PRO A 202 8.06 1.62 15.96
C PRO A 202 7.55 2.98 16.42
N SER A 203 6.31 3.31 16.04
CA SER A 203 5.77 4.64 16.24
C SER A 203 5.20 4.88 17.63
N GLY A 204 4.84 3.82 18.37
CA GLY A 204 4.14 3.97 19.65
C GLY A 204 2.70 4.50 19.48
N GLY A 205 1.88 4.32 20.52
CA GLY A 205 0.46 4.69 20.55
C GLY A 205 0.14 5.76 21.58
N VAL A 206 -0.88 6.59 21.34
CA VAL A 206 -1.26 7.69 22.26
C VAL A 206 -2.52 7.41 23.05
N LEU A 207 -2.51 7.81 24.33
CA LEU A 207 -3.70 8.00 25.17
C LEU A 207 -4.51 9.28 24.86
N ALA A 208 -4.35 9.89 23.68
CA ALA A 208 -4.91 11.22 23.39
C ALA A 208 -6.45 11.28 23.38
N TYR A 209 -7.14 10.15 23.42
CA TYR A 209 -8.61 10.10 23.36
C TYR A 209 -9.31 9.98 24.73
N PHE A 210 -8.62 10.08 25.86
CA PHE A 210 -9.26 10.30 27.18
C PHE A 210 -9.44 11.80 27.48
N GLN A 211 -9.78 12.59 26.46
CA GLN A 211 -10.03 14.03 26.57
C GLN A 211 -11.53 14.38 26.50
N GLY A 212 -12.41 13.40 26.23
CA GLY A 212 -13.85 13.54 26.36
C GLY A 212 -14.32 13.00 27.72
N GLU A 213 -15.01 13.84 28.50
CA GLU A 213 -15.75 13.50 29.72
C GLU A 213 -15.03 13.45 31.08
N CYS A 214 -13.91 14.15 31.27
CA CYS A 214 -13.46 14.46 32.64
C CYS A 214 -13.76 15.94 32.96
N SER A 215 -14.97 16.20 33.47
CA SER A 215 -15.44 17.49 34.03
C SER A 215 -14.76 17.87 35.36
N LEU A 216 -13.52 17.42 35.58
CA LEU A 216 -12.74 17.64 36.80
C LEU A 216 -11.39 18.31 36.47
N GLY A 217 -11.44 19.62 36.29
CA GLY A 217 -10.40 20.55 36.75
C GLY A 217 -9.05 20.59 36.02
N PHE A 218 -8.47 21.79 35.99
CA PHE A 218 -7.15 22.18 35.48
C PHE A 218 -5.92 21.32 35.89
N ARG A 219 -6.08 20.30 36.75
CA ARG A 219 -5.00 19.38 37.17
C ARG A 219 -4.78 18.19 36.23
N CYS A 220 -5.78 17.79 35.43
CA CYS A 220 -5.64 16.65 34.50
C CYS A 220 -4.79 17.00 33.25
N TYR A 221 -4.81 18.27 32.84
CA TYR A 221 -4.05 18.78 31.69
C TYR A 221 -2.52 18.65 31.82
N ARG A 222 -1.95 18.74 33.03
CA ARG A 222 -0.49 18.61 33.23
C ARG A 222 0.00 17.16 33.19
N PHE A 223 -0.84 16.19 33.56
CA PHE A 223 -0.46 14.77 33.54
C PHE A 223 -0.59 14.17 32.15
N THR A 224 -1.65 14.51 31.40
CA THR A 224 -1.84 14.05 30.03
C THR A 224 -0.79 14.61 29.07
N THR A 225 -0.42 15.88 29.22
CA THR A 225 0.69 16.50 28.45
C THR A 225 2.04 15.89 28.78
N HIS A 226 2.31 15.55 30.05
CA HIS A 226 3.57 14.91 30.43
C HIS A 226 3.69 13.49 29.87
N LEU A 227 2.64 12.67 30.00
CA LEU A 227 2.66 11.30 29.48
C LEU A 227 2.73 11.28 27.95
N HIS A 228 2.00 12.19 27.27
CA HIS A 228 2.11 12.37 25.82
C HIS A 228 3.53 12.75 25.40
N TRP A 229 4.17 13.69 26.13
CA TRP A 229 5.55 14.11 25.86
C TRP A 229 6.55 12.96 26.08
N VAL A 230 6.36 12.14 27.12
CA VAL A 230 7.17 10.94 27.35
C VAL A 230 7.02 9.95 26.19
N CYS A 231 5.79 9.61 25.79
CA CYS A 231 5.56 8.68 24.69
C CYS A 231 6.13 9.19 23.36
N LEU A 232 6.01 10.50 23.11
CA LEU A 232 6.58 11.14 21.93
C LEU A 232 8.12 11.06 21.95
N ASN A 233 8.76 11.28 23.09
CA ASN A 233 10.21 11.14 23.21
C ASN A 233 10.68 9.70 23.05
N GLU A 234 9.96 8.73 23.61
CA GLU A 234 10.25 7.32 23.40
C GLU A 234 10.11 6.93 21.91
N ALA A 235 9.06 7.40 21.24
CA ALA A 235 8.87 7.19 19.80
C ALA A 235 9.94 7.88 18.94
N ARG A 236 10.55 8.96 19.45
CA ARG A 236 11.73 9.55 18.82
C ARG A 236 12.97 8.69 19.04
N ALA A 237 13.28 8.37 20.29
CA ALA A 237 14.52 7.69 20.68
C ALA A 237 14.60 6.24 20.20
N VAL A 238 13.49 5.50 20.31
CA VAL A 238 13.37 4.09 19.86
C VAL A 238 12.90 4.02 18.41
N GLY A 239 12.03 4.93 17.99
CA GLY A 239 11.46 4.90 16.64
C GLY A 239 12.32 5.66 15.63
N CYS A 240 11.91 6.88 15.31
CA CYS A 240 12.36 7.57 14.09
C CYS A 240 13.79 8.13 14.11
N GLU A 241 14.37 8.39 15.29
CA GLU A 241 15.75 8.89 15.45
C GLU A 241 16.71 7.80 15.95
N SER A 242 16.24 6.55 15.99
CA SER A 242 17.07 5.43 16.44
C SER A 242 18.02 4.98 15.34
N LYS A 243 19.30 4.78 15.69
CA LYS A 243 20.30 4.19 14.77
C LYS A 243 19.85 2.83 14.23
N ARG A 244 19.23 2.02 15.08
CA ARG A 244 18.68 0.71 14.68
C ARG A 244 17.62 0.85 13.58
N THR A 245 16.70 1.81 13.70
CA THR A 245 15.68 2.05 12.68
C THR A 245 16.29 2.56 11.38
N ALA A 246 17.35 3.37 11.46
CA ALA A 246 18.09 3.82 10.29
C ALA A 246 18.79 2.63 9.58
N GLU A 247 19.50 1.78 10.31
CA GLU A 247 20.13 0.56 9.79
C GLU A 247 19.10 -0.40 9.16
N ASP A 248 17.96 -0.61 9.84
CA ASP A 248 16.85 -1.41 9.32
C ASP A 248 16.25 -0.81 8.03
N PHE A 249 16.15 0.52 7.95
CA PHE A 249 15.67 1.20 6.74
C PHE A 249 16.67 1.05 5.57
N ILE A 250 17.97 1.09 5.85
CA ILE A 250 19.02 0.84 4.87
C ILE A 250 18.98 -0.60 4.37
N LEU A 251 18.80 -1.58 5.25
CA LEU A 251 18.62 -2.98 4.86
C LEU A 251 17.38 -3.16 3.96
N PHE A 252 16.30 -2.44 4.25
CA PHE A 252 15.11 -2.41 3.41
C PHE A 252 15.40 -1.81 2.02
N LEU A 253 16.14 -0.69 1.93
CA LEU A 253 16.53 -0.08 0.66
C LEU A 253 17.48 -0.98 -0.16
N ASN A 254 18.46 -1.60 0.49
CA ASN A 254 19.36 -2.56 -0.15
C ASN A 254 18.60 -3.76 -0.70
N SER A 255 17.59 -4.26 0.03
CA SER A 255 16.74 -5.34 -0.48
C SER A 255 15.94 -4.93 -1.72
N LEU A 256 15.55 -3.65 -1.85
CA LEU A 256 14.96 -3.13 -3.08
C LEU A 256 15.99 -3.04 -4.21
N ALA A 257 17.19 -2.54 -3.94
CA ALA A 257 18.27 -2.53 -4.94
C ALA A 257 18.57 -3.95 -5.46
N ASP A 258 18.69 -4.94 -4.56
CA ASP A 258 18.90 -6.35 -4.88
C ASP A 258 17.74 -6.97 -5.70
N ALA A 259 16.51 -6.50 -5.50
CA ALA A 259 15.35 -6.90 -6.28
C ALA A 259 15.29 -6.25 -7.69
N GLY A 260 16.25 -5.37 -7.99
CA GLY A 260 16.39 -4.68 -9.28
C GLY A 260 15.54 -3.42 -9.41
N TYR A 261 15.24 -2.73 -8.30
CA TYR A 261 14.65 -1.39 -8.35
C TYR A 261 15.71 -0.35 -8.68
N THR A 262 15.52 0.39 -9.78
CA THR A 262 16.48 1.42 -10.24
C THR A 262 16.10 2.81 -9.78
N LYS A 263 14.82 3.05 -9.46
CA LYS A 263 14.32 4.34 -9.01
C LYS A 263 13.46 4.20 -7.76
N ILE A 264 13.72 5.06 -6.77
CA ILE A 264 13.05 5.02 -5.47
C ILE A 264 12.47 6.40 -5.16
N ASN A 265 11.16 6.45 -4.88
CA ASN A 265 10.47 7.65 -4.42
C ASN A 265 10.01 7.44 -2.98
N ILE A 266 10.26 8.41 -2.11
CA ILE A 266 9.93 8.31 -0.68
C ILE A 266 8.90 9.38 -0.33
N ILE A 267 7.77 8.95 0.25
CA ILE A 267 6.77 9.81 0.87
C ILE A 267 6.96 9.75 2.39
N GLY A 268 7.51 10.81 2.97
CA GLY A 268 7.64 10.97 4.41
C GLY A 268 6.45 11.68 5.03
N HIS A 269 5.71 11.04 5.95
CA HIS A 269 4.62 11.68 6.68
C HIS A 269 5.01 12.00 8.14
N SER A 270 4.97 13.29 8.51
CA SER A 270 5.21 13.76 9.89
C SER A 270 6.53 13.19 10.45
N MET A 271 6.51 12.56 11.64
CA MET A 271 7.69 11.92 12.24
C MET A 271 8.32 10.82 11.38
N GLY A 272 7.59 10.21 10.45
CA GLY A 272 8.16 9.22 9.53
C GLY A 272 9.22 9.79 8.61
N ALA A 273 9.10 11.07 8.22
CA ALA A 273 10.13 11.75 7.43
C ALA A 273 11.49 11.85 8.15
N ARG A 274 11.47 11.80 9.50
CA ARG A 274 12.70 11.87 10.29
C ARG A 274 13.57 10.64 10.14
N VAL A 275 12.99 9.46 9.86
CA VAL A 275 13.76 8.25 9.55
C VAL A 275 14.70 8.52 8.38
N PHE A 276 14.16 9.09 7.30
CA PHE A 276 14.93 9.47 6.12
C PHE A 276 16.00 10.52 6.44
N PHE A 277 15.63 11.60 7.14
CA PHE A 277 16.60 12.65 7.50
C PHE A 277 17.70 12.17 8.44
N THR A 278 17.40 11.23 9.35
CA THR A 278 18.41 10.61 10.22
C THR A 278 19.39 9.77 9.40
N CYS A 279 18.92 9.01 8.40
CA CYS A 279 19.80 8.29 7.49
C CYS A 279 20.72 9.24 6.69
N LEU A 280 20.17 10.36 6.22
CA LEU A 280 20.93 11.40 5.53
C LEU A 280 21.99 12.05 6.44
N GLN A 281 21.64 12.35 7.69
CA GLN A 281 22.56 12.98 8.64
C GLN A 281 23.71 12.05 9.05
N GLU A 282 23.45 10.76 9.14
CA GLU A 282 24.47 9.74 9.48
C GLU A 282 25.30 9.32 8.26
N GLY A 283 25.03 9.84 7.06
CA GLY A 283 25.76 9.51 5.82
C GLY A 283 25.49 8.09 5.31
N LEU A 284 24.37 7.48 5.72
CA LEU A 284 24.04 6.08 5.35
C LEU A 284 23.46 5.95 3.95
N LEU A 285 23.08 7.06 3.33
CA LEU A 285 22.43 7.10 2.01
C LEU A 285 23.41 7.27 0.86
N ASP A 286 24.67 7.63 1.15
CA ASP A 286 25.69 7.96 0.15
C ASP A 286 26.06 6.75 -0.72
N ASP A 287 25.95 5.54 -0.17
CA ASP A 287 26.22 4.28 -0.89
C ASP A 287 25.03 3.80 -1.74
N ILE A 288 23.82 4.36 -1.53
CA ILE A 288 22.57 3.88 -2.16
C ILE A 288 22.08 4.84 -3.24
N PHE A 289 22.18 6.15 -3.00
CA PHE A 289 21.72 7.17 -3.92
C PHE A 289 22.92 7.83 -4.59
N GLU A 290 23.11 7.58 -5.89
CA GLU A 290 23.96 8.44 -6.70
C GLU A 290 23.29 9.81 -6.81
N VAL A 291 23.89 10.83 -6.19
CA VAL A 291 23.45 12.22 -6.40
C VAL A 291 23.91 12.61 -7.79
N GLU A 292 22.99 12.67 -8.75
CA GLU A 292 23.27 13.33 -10.03
C GLU A 292 23.62 14.80 -9.72
N SER A 293 24.91 15.11 -9.80
CA SER A 293 25.40 16.49 -9.74
C SER A 293 25.20 17.13 -11.12
N ASP A 294 24.22 18.03 -11.21
CA ASP A 294 24.00 18.94 -12.36
C ASP A 294 25.25 19.77 -12.71
#